data_AF-A0A819ZPN2-F1
#
_entry.id   AF-A0A819ZPN2-F1
#
_cell.length_a   1.000
_cell.length_b   1.000
_cell.length_c   1.000
_cell.angle_alpha   90.00
_cell.angle_beta   90.00
_cell.angle_gamma   90.00
#
_symmetry.space_group_name_H-M   'P 1'
#
loop_
_entity.id
_entity.type
_entity.pdbx_description
1 polymer ?
#
loop_
_entity_poly.entity_id
_entity_poly.type
_entity_poly.pdbx_seq_one_letter_code
_entity_poly.pdbx_strand_id
1 'polypeptide(L)'
;TKMNPFSIINPSTDEEICQVEEGTKSNVDKAIKAAEKGFQYDSPWRKFDPAARAQLICKLADLLLRVVDYLAASFPPGIVNNVPVDVPVRTAHRALFTYASQVCFAASKIFVHSTLHDAFVSKSVELAKTRIVDDPFGSTTEQGP
;
A
#
# COMPACT_ATOMS: atom_id res chain seq x y z
N THR A 1 28.01 16.93 5.43
CA THR A 1 28.27 16.00 6.54
C THR A 1 27.67 14.67 6.14
N LYS A 2 28.46 13.59 6.11
CA LYS A 2 27.96 12.25 5.78
C LYS A 2 27.16 11.78 7.00
N MET A 3 25.89 11.41 6.83
CA MET A 3 25.06 10.93 7.94
C MET A 3 25.37 9.48 8.24
N ASN A 4 25.06 9.08 9.46
CA ASN A 4 25.07 7.67 9.82
C ASN A 4 23.74 7.06 9.34
N PRO A 5 23.78 5.96 8.57
CA PRO A 5 22.59 5.22 8.22
C PRO A 5 21.86 4.72 9.47
N PHE A 6 20.54 4.53 9.37
CA PHE A 6 19.73 3.85 10.37
C PHE A 6 19.11 2.57 9.80
N SER A 7 18.93 1.57 10.66
CA SER A 7 18.35 0.28 10.30
C SER A 7 16.84 0.37 10.14
N ILE A 8 16.32 -0.20 9.05
CA ILE A 8 14.90 -0.48 8.85
C ILE A 8 14.64 -1.90 9.35
N ILE A 9 13.77 -2.01 10.34
CA ILE A 9 13.47 -3.28 11.01
C ILE A 9 12.12 -3.81 10.53
N ASN A 10 12.02 -5.11 10.28
CA ASN A 10 10.75 -5.77 9.99
C ASN A 10 9.86 -5.74 11.25
N PRO A 11 8.67 -5.10 11.21
CA PRO A 11 7.81 -4.98 12.38
C PRO A 11 7.24 -6.31 12.89
N SER A 12 7.35 -7.39 12.11
CA SER A 12 6.80 -8.70 12.45
C SER A 12 7.85 -9.64 13.04
N THR A 13 9.10 -9.55 12.56
CA THR A 13 10.19 -10.46 12.96
C THR A 13 11.28 -9.79 13.79
N ASP A 14 11.28 -8.46 13.90
CA ASP A 14 12.31 -7.66 14.56
C ASP A 14 13.72 -7.79 13.90
N GLU A 15 13.78 -8.31 12.67
CA GLU A 15 15.01 -8.47 11.90
C GLU A 15 15.32 -7.22 11.05
N GLU A 16 16.60 -6.91 10.86
CA GLU A 16 17.04 -5.82 10.00
C GLU A 16 16.85 -6.16 8.51
N ILE A 17 16.10 -5.32 7.79
CA ILE A 17 15.87 -5.43 6.34
C ILE A 17 17.01 -4.76 5.58
N CYS A 18 17.32 -3.50 5.91
CA CYS A 18 18.36 -2.72 5.27
C CYS A 18 18.72 -1.47 6.09
N GLN A 19 19.72 -0.74 5.63
CA GLN A 19 20.10 0.57 6.18
C GLN A 19 19.77 1.70 5.21
N VAL A 20 19.18 2.78 5.72
CA VAL A 20 18.82 3.96 4.92
C VAL A 20 19.40 5.24 5.54
N GLU A 21 19.67 6.23 4.70
CA GLU A 21 20.08 7.56 5.17
C GLU A 21 18.84 8.44 5.39
N GLU A 22 18.83 9.22 6.48
CA GLU A 22 17.77 10.18 6.76
C GLU A 22 17.83 11.38 5.80
N GLY A 23 16.69 11.98 5.46
CA GLY A 23 16.69 13.22 4.66
C GLY A 23 17.06 14.44 5.52
N THR A 24 18.14 15.17 5.19
CA THR A 24 18.42 16.46 5.87
C THR A 24 17.68 17.63 5.25
N LYS A 25 17.55 18.73 6.02
CA LYS A 25 17.18 20.05 5.49
C LYS A 25 18.02 20.45 4.26
N SER A 26 19.32 20.16 4.26
CA SER A 26 20.18 20.47 3.11
C SER A 26 19.84 19.63 1.88
N ASN A 27 19.44 18.36 2.04
CA ASN A 27 18.96 17.53 0.92
C ASN A 27 17.65 18.10 0.36
N VAL A 28 16.74 18.51 1.23
CA VAL A 28 15.48 19.16 0.86
C VAL A 28 15.73 20.46 0.10
N ASP A 29 16.58 21.34 0.61
CA ASP A 29 16.93 22.61 -0.05
C ASP A 29 17.53 22.39 -1.46
N LYS A 30 18.36 21.36 -1.62
CA LYS A 30 18.90 20.98 -2.93
C LYS A 30 17.82 20.45 -3.87
N ALA A 31 16.92 19.60 -3.37
CA ALA A 31 15.82 19.05 -4.16
C ALA A 31 14.86 20.15 -4.63
N ILE A 32 14.49 21.09 -3.74
CA ILE A 32 13.65 22.24 -4.07
C ILE A 32 14.31 23.10 -5.15
N LYS A 33 15.59 23.49 -4.97
CA LYS A 33 16.31 24.28 -5.97
C LYS A 33 16.41 23.58 -7.33
N ALA A 34 16.55 22.26 -7.35
CA ALA A 34 16.55 21.49 -8.59
C ALA A 34 15.15 21.49 -9.25
N ALA A 35 14.09 21.30 -8.46
CA ALA A 35 12.71 21.35 -8.93
C ALA A 35 12.36 22.74 -9.49
N GLU A 36 12.69 23.82 -8.78
CA GLU A 36 12.47 25.21 -9.22
C GLU A 36 13.12 25.47 -10.59
N LYS A 37 14.38 25.05 -10.78
CA LYS A 37 15.06 25.13 -12.08
C LYS A 37 14.33 24.32 -13.16
N GLY A 38 13.81 23.14 -12.81
CA GLY A 38 12.99 22.32 -13.69
C GLY A 38 11.66 22.98 -14.09
N PHE A 39 11.12 23.91 -13.30
CA PHE A 39 9.86 24.60 -13.63
C PHE A 39 10.02 25.96 -14.30
N GLN A 40 11.24 26.47 -14.46
CA GLN A 40 11.51 27.72 -15.19
C GLN A 40 11.04 27.64 -16.66
N TYR A 41 10.61 28.77 -17.22
CA TYR A 41 9.97 28.83 -18.56
C TYR A 41 10.77 28.13 -19.66
N ASP A 42 12.10 28.33 -19.66
CA ASP A 42 12.98 27.81 -20.69
C ASP A 42 13.55 26.41 -20.39
N SER A 43 13.14 25.79 -19.27
CA SER A 43 13.72 24.53 -18.81
C SER A 43 13.43 23.36 -19.76
N PRO A 44 14.33 22.36 -19.82
CA PRO A 44 14.09 21.13 -20.57
C PRO A 44 12.80 20.40 -20.15
N TRP A 45 12.44 20.46 -18.86
CA TRP A 45 11.25 19.79 -18.33
C TRP A 45 9.94 20.48 -18.74
N ARG A 46 9.91 21.83 -18.79
CA ARG A 46 8.74 22.60 -19.26
C ARG A 46 8.51 22.46 -20.76
N LYS A 47 9.59 22.39 -21.53
CA LYS A 47 9.55 22.18 -22.99
C LYS A 47 9.39 20.71 -23.40
N PHE A 48 9.44 19.79 -22.44
CA PHE A 48 9.35 18.37 -22.74
C PHE A 48 7.98 18.02 -23.31
N ASP A 49 7.98 17.35 -24.46
CA ASP A 49 6.75 16.96 -25.14
C ASP A 49 5.85 16.11 -24.22
N PRO A 50 4.57 16.49 -24.02
CA PRO A 50 3.65 15.73 -23.18
C PRO A 50 3.53 14.25 -23.56
N ALA A 51 3.54 13.92 -24.86
CA ALA A 51 3.44 12.53 -25.30
C ALA A 51 4.71 11.75 -24.95
N ALA A 52 5.89 12.34 -25.15
CA ALA A 52 7.15 11.75 -24.69
C ALA A 52 7.18 11.54 -23.16
N ARG A 53 6.60 12.44 -22.34
CA ARG A 53 6.47 12.21 -20.88
C ARG A 53 5.54 11.04 -20.58
N ALA A 54 4.41 10.93 -21.27
CA ALA A 54 3.50 9.81 -21.11
C ALA A 54 4.20 8.48 -21.44
N GLN A 55 5.03 8.44 -22.48
CA GLN A 55 5.82 7.25 -22.81
C GLN A 55 6.81 6.87 -21.70
N LEU A 56 7.42 7.83 -21.01
CA LEU A 56 8.28 7.54 -19.86
C LEU A 56 7.50 6.94 -18.68
N ILE A 57 6.28 7.42 -18.44
CA ILE A 57 5.38 6.85 -17.42
C ILE A 57 4.99 5.42 -17.80
N CYS A 58 4.64 5.16 -19.06
CA CYS A 58 4.35 3.81 -19.53
C CYS A 58 5.55 2.88 -19.40
N LYS A 59 6.77 3.35 -19.74
CA LYS A 59 7.99 2.58 -19.53
C LYS A 59 8.24 2.25 -18.06
N LEU A 60 7.96 3.20 -17.15
CA LEU A 60 8.03 2.94 -15.71
C LEU A 60 7.02 1.86 -15.31
N ALA A 61 5.79 1.93 -15.80
CA ALA A 61 4.77 0.90 -15.56
C ALA A 61 5.23 -0.47 -16.08
N ASP A 62 5.80 -0.54 -17.28
CA ASP A 62 6.35 -1.79 -17.84
C ASP A 62 7.47 -2.36 -16.97
N LEU A 63 8.35 -1.50 -16.42
CA LEU A 63 9.42 -1.92 -15.51
C LEU A 63 8.87 -2.42 -14.17
N LEU A 64 7.86 -1.75 -13.61
CA LEU A 64 7.18 -2.19 -12.39
C LEU A 64 6.48 -3.54 -12.59
N LEU A 65 5.84 -3.75 -13.75
CA LEU A 65 5.18 -5.02 -14.07
C LEU A 65 6.17 -6.19 -14.17
N ARG A 66 7.42 -5.96 -14.59
CA ARG A 66 8.45 -7.03 -14.66
C ARG A 66 8.90 -7.54 -13.29
N VAL A 67 8.76 -6.71 -12.27
CA VAL A 67 9.10 -7.05 -10.87
C VAL A 67 7.85 -7.18 -10.01
N VAL A 68 6.67 -7.30 -10.64
CA VAL A 68 5.40 -7.28 -9.93
C VAL A 68 5.30 -8.41 -8.91
N ASP A 69 5.86 -9.59 -9.17
CA ASP A 69 5.82 -10.70 -8.20
C ASP A 69 6.63 -10.37 -6.93
N TYR A 70 7.77 -9.68 -7.09
CA TYR A 70 8.58 -9.19 -5.96
C TYR A 70 7.87 -8.05 -5.21
N LEU A 71 7.18 -7.15 -5.91
CA LEU A 71 6.40 -6.06 -5.31
C LEU A 71 5.06 -6.53 -4.71
N ALA A 72 4.45 -7.55 -5.29
CA ALA A 72 3.15 -8.11 -4.90
C ALA A 72 3.27 -9.08 -3.72
N ALA A 73 4.47 -9.54 -3.38
CA ALA A 73 4.75 -10.08 -2.05
C ALA A 73 4.40 -9.09 -0.93
N SER A 74 4.18 -7.80 -1.24
CA SER A 74 3.61 -6.78 -0.34
C SER A 74 2.14 -6.40 -0.64
N PHE A 75 1.43 -7.07 -1.57
CA PHE A 75 0.13 -6.58 -2.05
C PHE A 75 -0.85 -7.67 -2.53
N PRO A 76 -1.92 -7.99 -1.79
CA PRO A 76 -2.96 -8.91 -2.29
C PRO A 76 -4.15 -8.15 -2.93
N PRO A 77 -4.46 -8.34 -4.23
CA PRO A 77 -5.62 -7.70 -4.88
C PRO A 77 -6.91 -8.53 -4.77
N GLY A 78 -8.06 -7.91 -5.02
CA GLY A 78 -9.34 -8.60 -5.10
C GLY A 78 -10.56 -7.68 -5.18
N ILE A 79 -11.36 -7.88 -6.24
CA ILE A 79 -12.74 -7.43 -6.43
C ILE A 79 -13.51 -8.59 -7.06
N VAL A 80 -14.71 -8.94 -6.56
CA VAL A 80 -15.78 -9.58 -7.37
C VAL A 80 -17.18 -9.37 -6.76
N ASN A 81 -18.19 -9.36 -7.64
CA ASN A 81 -19.60 -8.98 -7.40
C ASN A 81 -20.56 -10.15 -7.10
N ASN A 82 -21.63 -9.78 -6.39
CA ASN A 82 -23.00 -10.33 -6.32
C ASN A 82 -23.24 -11.70 -5.64
N VAL A 83 -23.32 -11.75 -4.30
CA VAL A 83 -23.40 -13.05 -3.59
C VAL A 83 -24.03 -12.89 -2.16
N PRO A 84 -24.61 -13.96 -1.57
CA PRO A 84 -25.24 -14.06 -0.23
C PRO A 84 -24.45 -13.44 0.92
N VAL A 85 -25.06 -13.28 2.12
CA VAL A 85 -24.50 -12.56 3.31
C VAL A 85 -23.01 -12.85 3.61
N ASP A 86 -22.53 -14.05 3.26
CA ASP A 86 -21.11 -14.42 3.30
C ASP A 86 -20.17 -13.49 2.52
N VAL A 87 -20.59 -12.93 1.39
CA VAL A 87 -19.77 -12.02 0.59
C VAL A 87 -19.77 -10.59 1.08
N PRO A 88 -20.88 -9.94 1.49
CA PRO A 88 -20.78 -8.67 2.17
C PRO A 88 -19.97 -8.80 3.47
N VAL A 89 -20.04 -9.92 4.22
CA VAL A 89 -19.16 -10.17 5.38
C VAL A 89 -17.69 -10.28 4.98
N ARG A 90 -17.35 -11.13 3.98
CA ARG A 90 -15.96 -11.26 3.51
C ARG A 90 -15.41 -9.95 2.91
N THR A 91 -16.25 -9.22 2.18
CA THR A 91 -15.88 -7.93 1.56
C THR A 91 -15.65 -6.89 2.64
N ALA A 92 -16.52 -6.82 3.65
CA ALA A 92 -16.33 -5.97 4.82
C ALA A 92 -15.02 -6.27 5.55
N HIS A 93 -14.76 -7.55 5.86
CA HIS A 93 -13.51 -7.95 6.51
C HIS A 93 -12.29 -7.60 5.67
N ARG A 94 -12.33 -7.88 4.37
CA ARG A 94 -11.23 -7.51 3.48
C ARG A 94 -11.05 -5.99 3.44
N ALA A 95 -12.11 -5.22 3.29
CA ALA A 95 -12.04 -3.76 3.21
C ALA A 95 -11.59 -3.09 4.51
N LEU A 96 -11.80 -3.74 5.67
CA LEU A 96 -11.32 -3.27 6.96
C LEU A 96 -9.90 -3.77 7.24
N PHE A 97 -9.68 -5.08 7.27
CA PHE A 97 -8.45 -5.72 7.77
C PHE A 97 -7.28 -5.75 6.77
N THR A 98 -7.48 -5.32 5.52
CA THR A 98 -6.37 -5.17 4.55
C THR A 98 -5.34 -4.17 5.07
N TYR A 99 -4.05 -4.52 5.01
CA TYR A 99 -2.93 -3.77 5.60
C TYR A 99 -3.10 -3.44 7.09
N ALA A 100 -3.71 -4.33 7.87
CA ALA A 100 -4.03 -4.07 9.27
C ALA A 100 -4.83 -2.77 9.47
N SER A 101 -5.70 -2.42 8.50
CA SER A 101 -6.45 -1.16 8.46
C SER A 101 -5.58 0.11 8.34
N GLN A 102 -4.28 0.00 8.04
CA GLN A 102 -3.37 1.13 7.81
C GLN A 102 -3.57 1.72 6.40
N VAL A 103 -4.83 1.96 6.04
CA VAL A 103 -5.30 2.47 4.76
C VAL A 103 -6.29 3.60 5.02
N CYS A 104 -6.08 4.77 4.41
CA CYS A 104 -6.91 5.95 4.66
C CYS A 104 -8.40 5.78 4.26
N PHE A 105 -8.71 4.82 3.39
CA PHE A 105 -10.06 4.47 2.94
C PHE A 105 -10.56 3.13 3.51
N ALA A 106 -9.97 2.65 4.62
CA ALA A 106 -10.45 1.45 5.31
C ALA A 106 -11.94 1.58 5.69
N ALA A 107 -12.71 0.51 5.47
CA ALA A 107 -14.16 0.48 5.71
C ALA A 107 -14.48 0.35 7.21
N SER A 108 -14.13 1.38 8.00
CA SER A 108 -14.31 1.44 9.46
C SER A 108 -15.76 1.53 9.92
N LYS A 109 -16.69 1.81 8.99
CA LYS A 109 -18.14 1.84 9.24
C LYS A 109 -18.87 1.10 8.13
N ILE A 110 -19.71 0.14 8.51
CA ILE A 110 -20.52 -0.66 7.58
C ILE A 110 -21.99 -0.53 8.00
N PHE A 111 -22.84 -0.18 7.05
CA PHE A 111 -24.28 -0.14 7.25
C PHE A 111 -24.90 -1.44 6.72
N VAL A 112 -25.65 -2.15 7.57
CA VAL A 112 -26.29 -3.41 7.25
C VAL A 112 -27.80 -3.26 7.44
N HIS A 113 -28.58 -3.81 6.52
CA HIS A 113 -30.04 -3.82 6.64
C HIS A 113 -30.47 -4.62 7.88
N SER A 114 -31.47 -4.14 8.62
CA SER A 114 -31.86 -4.71 9.92
C SER A 114 -32.17 -6.22 9.87
N THR A 115 -32.77 -6.69 8.77
CA THR A 115 -33.11 -8.12 8.58
C THR A 115 -31.89 -9.03 8.42
N LEU A 116 -30.69 -8.47 8.18
CA LEU A 116 -29.44 -9.20 7.98
C LEU A 116 -28.43 -8.95 9.11
N HIS A 117 -28.73 -8.04 10.05
CA HIS A 117 -27.80 -7.58 11.07
C HIS A 117 -27.20 -8.73 11.89
N ASP A 118 -28.04 -9.58 12.47
CA ASP A 118 -27.57 -10.63 13.39
C ASP A 118 -26.76 -11.70 12.66
N ALA A 119 -27.19 -12.08 11.45
CA ALA A 119 -26.46 -13.01 10.60
C ALA A 119 -25.10 -12.44 10.15
N PHE A 120 -25.05 -11.14 9.83
CA PHE A 120 -23.81 -10.46 9.47
C PHE A 120 -22.84 -10.40 10.65
N VAL A 121 -23.32 -9.98 11.83
CA VAL A 121 -22.50 -9.88 13.04
C VAL A 121 -21.96 -11.25 13.45
N SER A 122 -22.80 -12.28 13.48
CA SER A 122 -22.37 -13.65 13.83
C SER A 122 -21.25 -14.14 12.91
N LYS A 123 -21.46 -14.05 11.60
CA LYS A 123 -20.45 -14.46 10.60
C LYS A 123 -19.19 -13.61 10.65
N SER A 124 -19.30 -12.31 10.91
CA SER A 124 -18.14 -11.43 11.11
C SER A 124 -17.31 -11.85 12.32
N VAL A 125 -17.94 -12.18 13.44
CA VAL A 125 -17.23 -12.66 14.64
C VAL A 125 -16.52 -13.98 14.36
N GLU A 126 -17.18 -14.92 13.68
CA GLU A 126 -16.57 -16.19 13.28
C GLU A 126 -15.33 -15.97 12.40
N LEU A 127 -15.45 -15.12 11.38
CA LEU A 127 -14.35 -14.83 10.45
C LEU A 127 -13.20 -14.07 11.12
N ALA A 128 -13.48 -13.19 12.08
CA ALA A 128 -12.45 -12.49 12.84
C ALA A 128 -11.63 -13.47 13.71
N LYS A 129 -12.28 -14.47 14.31
CA LYS A 129 -11.63 -15.44 15.20
C LYS A 129 -10.67 -16.39 14.47
N THR A 130 -10.94 -16.69 13.20
CA THR A 130 -10.13 -17.64 12.42
C THR A 130 -8.98 -16.98 11.68
N ARG A 131 -8.89 -15.64 11.71
CA ARG A 131 -7.90 -14.88 10.95
C ARG A 131 -6.49 -15.08 11.52
N ILE A 132 -5.56 -15.47 10.66
CA ILE A 132 -4.15 -15.66 11.01
C ILE A 132 -3.41 -14.32 10.93
N VAL A 133 -2.92 -13.84 12.08
CA VAL A 133 -2.10 -12.62 12.20
C VAL A 133 -0.67 -13.04 12.52
N ASP A 134 0.27 -12.78 11.62
CA ASP A 134 1.65 -13.25 11.70
C ASP A 134 2.57 -12.49 10.72
N ASP A 135 3.79 -12.97 10.48
CA ASP A 135 4.73 -12.45 9.48
C ASP A 135 4.08 -12.36 8.07
N PRO A 136 4.03 -11.18 7.43
CA PRO A 136 3.43 -11.00 6.10
C PRO A 136 4.09 -11.83 4.99
N PHE A 137 5.31 -12.34 5.19
CA PHE A 137 5.96 -13.25 4.25
C PHE A 137 5.57 -14.72 4.44
N GLY A 138 4.83 -15.05 5.51
CA GLY A 138 4.29 -16.38 5.78
C GLY A 138 3.20 -16.77 4.77
N SER A 139 3.33 -17.95 4.16
CA SER A 139 2.39 -18.43 3.12
C SER A 139 0.94 -18.63 3.58
N THR A 140 0.70 -18.68 4.89
CA THR A 140 -0.62 -18.83 5.52
C THR A 140 -1.11 -17.56 6.21
N THR A 141 -0.30 -16.50 6.23
CA THR A 141 -0.62 -15.25 6.94
C THR A 141 -1.72 -14.49 6.21
N GLU A 142 -2.74 -14.05 6.94
CA GLU A 142 -3.83 -13.24 6.39
C GLU A 142 -3.73 -11.74 6.75
N GLN A 143 -2.93 -11.42 7.76
CA GLN A 143 -2.71 -10.06 8.25
C GLN A 143 -1.32 -9.92 8.88
N GLY A 144 -0.57 -8.89 8.46
CA GLY A 144 0.65 -8.46 9.16
C GLY A 144 0.36 -7.45 10.27
N PRO A 145 1.40 -6.98 10.97
CA PRO A 145 1.28 -5.90 11.96
C PRO A 145 0.89 -4.54 11.36
#